data_AF-A0A1X1QKV2-F1
#
_entry.id   AF-A0A1X1QKV2-F1
#
_cell.length_a   1.000
_cell.length_b   1.000
_cell.length_c   1.000
_cell.angle_alpha   90.00
_cell.angle_beta   90.00
_cell.angle_gamma   90.00
#
_symmetry.space_group_name_H-M   'P 1'
#
loop_
_entity.id
_entity.type
_entity.pdbx_description
1 polymer ?
#
loop_
_entity_poly.entity_id
_entity_poly.type
_entity_poly.pdbx_seq_one_letter_code
_entity_poly.pdbx_strand_id
1 'polypeptide(L)'
;MRKIKEVLRLRFAAQLSVRKISASTKISVGGIQKLLTKANNLSLSWPLPDELDGGQLAKMFYPRADTRSSNRFEVPDWAAVHRELKPKGMTKNLLWQEYTQQYPNRCYSYSQYCHRYLHWLKKQKCSMRRQHKAGEKLFVDYAGKTMPIVWQATGKVRFAEIFVAVMGALNYTFVDAPYGTLCKTGASG
;
A
#
# COMPACT_ATOMS: atom_id res chain seq x y z
N MET A 1 -19.79 -17.84 4.84
CA MET A 1 -21.19 -17.61 5.25
C MET A 1 -21.95 -18.85 5.71
N ARG A 2 -21.65 -20.07 5.22
CA ARG A 2 -22.39 -21.33 5.52
C ARG A 2 -22.41 -21.82 6.98
N LYS A 3 -21.79 -21.11 7.94
CA LYS A 3 -21.69 -21.57 9.35
C LYS A 3 -22.19 -20.56 10.38
N ILE A 4 -22.79 -19.44 9.99
CA ILE A 4 -23.30 -18.44 10.96
C ILE A 4 -24.40 -19.06 11.84
N LYS A 5 -25.38 -19.73 11.22
CA LYS A 5 -26.45 -20.46 11.92
C LYS A 5 -25.88 -21.53 12.87
N GLU A 6 -24.84 -22.24 12.44
CA GLU A 6 -24.20 -23.28 13.26
C GLU A 6 -23.43 -22.70 14.47
N VAL A 7 -22.73 -21.58 14.30
CA VAL A 7 -22.08 -20.87 15.42
C VAL A 7 -23.11 -20.40 16.45
N LEU A 8 -24.24 -19.84 15.99
CA LEU A 8 -25.33 -19.42 16.88
C LEU A 8 -25.97 -20.61 17.60
N ARG A 9 -26.24 -21.72 16.89
CA ARG A 9 -26.75 -22.96 17.48
C ARG A 9 -25.84 -23.48 18.58
N LEU A 10 -24.54 -23.59 18.31
CA LEU A 10 -23.58 -24.12 19.29
C LEU A 10 -23.41 -23.21 20.51
N ARG A 11 -23.57 -21.89 20.34
CA ARG A 11 -23.47 -20.94 21.45
C ARG A 11 -24.74 -20.88 22.31
N PHE A 12 -25.90 -20.77 21.67
CA PHE A 12 -27.17 -20.52 22.37
C PHE A 12 -27.92 -21.81 22.73
N ALA A 13 -27.92 -22.82 21.86
CA ALA A 13 -28.59 -24.10 22.14
C ALA A 13 -27.70 -25.03 22.98
N ALA A 14 -26.44 -25.20 22.58
CA ALA A 14 -25.52 -26.14 23.23
C ALA A 14 -24.67 -25.52 24.35
N GLN A 15 -24.79 -24.20 24.59
CA GLN A 15 -24.03 -23.42 25.58
C GLN A 15 -22.51 -23.68 25.60
N LEU A 16 -21.93 -23.99 24.44
CA LEU A 16 -20.51 -24.30 24.35
C LEU A 16 -19.65 -23.04 24.50
N SER A 17 -18.43 -23.22 25.02
CA SER A 17 -17.44 -22.15 25.09
C SER A 17 -16.89 -21.83 23.70
N VAL A 18 -16.46 -20.58 23.49
CA VAL A 18 -15.93 -20.10 22.20
C VAL A 18 -14.79 -20.98 21.68
N ARG A 19 -13.94 -21.51 22.58
CA ARG A 19 -12.86 -22.44 22.22
C ARG A 19 -13.38 -23.76 21.65
N LYS A 20 -14.43 -24.34 22.23
CA LYS A 20 -15.05 -25.58 21.73
C LYS A 20 -15.74 -25.34 20.38
N ILE A 21 -16.41 -24.20 20.22
CA ILE A 21 -17.02 -23.79 18.94
C ILE A 21 -15.95 -23.60 17.85
N SER A 22 -14.80 -23.02 18.20
CA SER A 22 -13.67 -22.88 17.27
C SER A 22 -13.18 -24.23 16.75
N ALA A 23 -13.02 -25.20 17.66
CA ALA A 23 -12.60 -26.56 17.31
C ALA A 23 -13.59 -27.26 16.37
N SER A 24 -14.90 -27.12 16.59
CA SER A 24 -15.92 -27.79 15.76
C SER A 24 -16.17 -27.09 14.41
N THR A 25 -16.15 -25.75 14.40
CA THR A 25 -16.50 -24.98 13.19
C THR A 25 -15.30 -24.66 12.29
N LYS A 26 -14.07 -24.83 12.80
CA LYS A 26 -12.80 -24.41 12.18
C LYS A 26 -12.72 -22.90 11.92
N ILE A 27 -13.45 -22.10 12.70
CA ILE A 27 -13.41 -20.63 12.65
C ILE A 27 -12.52 -20.13 13.79
N SER A 28 -11.75 -19.07 13.56
CA SER A 28 -10.90 -18.49 14.61
C SER A 28 -11.73 -17.93 15.76
N VAL A 29 -11.18 -17.98 16.98
CA VAL A 29 -11.82 -17.44 18.20
C VAL A 29 -12.25 -15.99 18.02
N GLY A 30 -11.38 -15.16 17.44
CA GLY A 30 -11.69 -13.76 17.15
C GLY A 30 -12.81 -13.58 16.10
N GLY A 31 -12.88 -14.47 15.10
CA GLY A 31 -13.98 -14.49 14.13
C GLY A 31 -15.32 -14.85 14.78
N ILE A 32 -15.32 -15.81 15.71
CA ILE A 32 -16.50 -16.20 16.48
C ILE A 32 -16.95 -15.07 17.40
N GLN A 33 -16.04 -14.43 18.13
CA GLN A 33 -16.37 -13.28 18.98
C GLN A 33 -17.01 -12.15 18.17
N LYS A 34 -16.43 -11.78 17.02
CA LYS A 34 -17.02 -10.78 16.12
C LYS A 34 -18.45 -11.15 15.71
N LEU A 35 -18.71 -12.42 15.38
CA LEU A 35 -20.05 -12.89 15.04
C LEU A 35 -21.02 -12.79 16.22
N LEU A 36 -20.60 -13.19 17.43
CA LEU A 36 -21.43 -13.12 18.63
C LEU A 36 -21.75 -11.68 19.05
N THR A 37 -20.76 -10.78 19.01
CA THR A 37 -20.98 -9.35 19.26
C THR A 37 -21.99 -8.78 18.27
N LYS A 38 -21.89 -9.14 16.98
CA LYS A 38 -22.83 -8.68 15.97
C LYS A 38 -24.24 -9.26 16.16
N ALA A 39 -24.34 -10.52 16.57
CA ALA A 39 -25.60 -11.16 16.89
C ALA A 39 -26.32 -10.49 18.07
N ASN A 40 -25.56 -10.15 19.12
CA ASN A 40 -26.08 -9.40 20.27
C ASN A 40 -26.54 -7.99 19.87
N ASN A 41 -25.81 -7.30 19.01
CA ASN A 41 -26.21 -5.98 18.50
C ASN A 41 -27.47 -6.03 17.63
N LEU A 42 -27.73 -7.17 16.98
CA LEU A 42 -28.96 -7.42 16.23
C LEU A 42 -30.09 -7.97 17.12
N SER A 43 -29.85 -8.09 18.44
CA SER A 43 -30.79 -8.63 19.43
C SER A 43 -31.43 -9.95 19.00
N LEU A 44 -30.65 -10.80 18.31
CA LEU A 44 -31.15 -12.08 17.81
C LEU A 44 -31.35 -13.05 18.96
N SER A 45 -32.59 -13.47 19.18
CA SER A 45 -32.93 -14.56 20.10
C SER A 45 -32.75 -15.92 19.43
N TRP A 46 -32.40 -16.93 20.24
CA TRP A 46 -32.45 -18.32 19.84
C TRP A 46 -33.67 -18.98 20.51
N PRO A 47 -34.45 -19.84 19.83
CA PRO A 47 -34.29 -20.28 18.44
C PRO A 47 -34.57 -19.18 17.42
N LEU A 48 -33.87 -19.24 16.28
CA LEU A 48 -34.14 -18.36 15.13
C LEU A 48 -35.52 -18.71 14.55
N PRO A 49 -36.34 -17.73 14.14
CA PRO A 49 -37.58 -17.96 13.41
C PRO A 49 -37.36 -18.87 12.19
N ASP A 50 -38.31 -19.76 11.88
CA ASP A 50 -38.19 -20.70 10.76
C ASP A 50 -38.09 -20.00 9.39
N GLU A 51 -38.58 -18.76 9.30
CA GLU A 51 -38.50 -17.92 8.10
C GLU A 51 -37.07 -17.43 7.80
N LEU A 52 -36.17 -17.43 8.79
CA LEU A 52 -34.79 -16.95 8.66
C LEU A 52 -33.87 -18.02 8.03
N ASP A 53 -33.85 -18.02 6.71
CA ASP A 53 -32.87 -18.79 5.93
C ASP A 53 -31.45 -18.22 6.06
N GLY A 54 -30.43 -19.05 5.84
CA GLY A 54 -29.02 -18.68 5.88
C GLY A 54 -28.66 -17.51 4.96
N GLY A 55 -29.37 -17.35 3.84
CA GLY A 55 -29.22 -16.19 2.95
C GLY A 55 -29.73 -14.87 3.56
N GLN A 56 -30.87 -14.89 4.24
CA GLN A 56 -31.43 -13.73 4.92
C GLN A 56 -30.60 -13.33 6.15
N LEU A 57 -30.14 -14.33 6.91
CA LEU A 57 -29.24 -14.12 8.04
C LEU A 57 -27.91 -13.47 7.58
N ALA A 58 -27.36 -13.91 6.45
CA ALA A 58 -26.17 -13.29 5.88
C ALA A 58 -26.40 -11.82 5.48
N LYS A 59 -27.56 -11.49 4.91
CA LYS A 59 -27.94 -10.10 4.58
C LYS A 59 -28.10 -9.23 5.83
N MET A 60 -28.67 -9.77 6.91
CA MET A 60 -28.77 -9.03 8.19
C MET A 60 -27.40 -8.73 8.80
N PHE A 61 -26.49 -9.72 8.78
CA PHE A 61 -25.14 -9.51 9.31
C PHE A 61 -24.27 -8.63 8.40
N TYR A 62 -24.51 -8.63 7.10
CA TYR A 62 -23.70 -7.94 6.09
C TYR A 62 -24.58 -7.29 5.02
N PRO A 63 -25.29 -6.19 5.34
CA PRO A 63 -26.31 -5.60 4.46
C PRO A 63 -25.72 -4.98 3.18
N ARG A 64 -24.45 -4.57 3.22
CA ARG A 64 -23.72 -3.98 2.08
C ARG A 64 -22.89 -4.98 1.29
N ALA A 65 -22.91 -6.26 1.66
CA ALA A 65 -22.08 -7.28 1.01
C ALA A 65 -22.77 -7.84 -0.25
N ASP A 66 -22.02 -7.95 -1.35
CA ASP A 66 -22.46 -8.70 -2.52
C ASP A 66 -22.33 -10.20 -2.22
N THR A 67 -23.48 -10.86 -2.02
CA THR A 67 -23.55 -12.30 -1.70
C THR A 67 -23.71 -13.19 -2.92
N ARG A 68 -23.73 -12.64 -4.16
CA ARG A 68 -23.87 -13.43 -5.39
C ARG A 68 -22.79 -14.50 -5.48
N SER A 69 -23.20 -15.74 -5.72
CA SER A 69 -22.27 -16.82 -6.03
C SER A 69 -21.80 -16.69 -7.48
N SER A 70 -20.52 -16.43 -7.67
CA SER A 70 -19.88 -16.44 -8.99
C SER A 70 -18.56 -17.17 -8.88
N ASN A 71 -18.17 -17.88 -9.94
CA ASN A 71 -16.86 -18.51 -10.02
C ASN A 71 -15.73 -17.47 -10.27
N ARG A 72 -16.09 -16.21 -10.51
CA ARG A 72 -15.14 -15.11 -10.78
C ARG A 72 -14.93 -14.24 -9.55
N PHE A 73 -13.68 -14.19 -9.06
CA PHE A 73 -13.27 -13.27 -8.01
C PHE A 73 -13.39 -11.81 -8.45
N GLU A 74 -13.82 -10.95 -7.53
CA GLU A 74 -13.88 -9.50 -7.73
C GLU A 74 -12.47 -8.92 -7.67
N VAL A 75 -12.07 -8.12 -8.66
CA VAL A 75 -10.73 -7.53 -8.68
C VAL A 75 -10.77 -6.18 -7.96
N PRO A 76 -10.00 -5.99 -6.87
CA PRO A 76 -9.90 -4.68 -6.23
C PRO A 76 -9.37 -3.62 -7.20
N ASP A 77 -9.88 -2.40 -7.09
CA ASP A 77 -9.23 -1.26 -7.72
C ASP A 77 -7.90 -0.97 -7.03
N TRP A 78 -6.81 -1.46 -7.64
CA TRP A 78 -5.47 -1.33 -7.10
C TRP A 78 -5.00 0.13 -6.98
N ALA A 79 -5.52 1.04 -7.80
CA ALA A 79 -5.17 2.46 -7.72
C ALA A 79 -5.80 3.12 -6.49
N ALA A 80 -7.07 2.80 -6.19
CA ALA A 80 -7.74 3.22 -4.96
C ALA A 80 -7.03 2.64 -3.73
N VAL A 81 -6.76 1.33 -3.73
CA VAL A 81 -6.01 0.65 -2.64
C VAL A 81 -4.65 1.31 -2.40
N HIS A 82 -3.93 1.68 -3.46
CA HIS A 82 -2.63 2.35 -3.33
C HIS A 82 -2.75 3.75 -2.69
N ARG A 83 -3.83 4.48 -2.96
CA ARG A 83 -4.10 5.80 -2.38
C ARG A 83 -4.45 5.69 -0.90
N GLU A 84 -5.29 4.72 -0.56
CA GLU A 84 -5.74 4.45 0.82
C GLU A 84 -4.62 3.88 1.72
N LEU A 85 -3.54 3.35 1.14
CA LEU A 85 -2.36 2.92 1.90
C LEU A 85 -1.40 4.08 2.26
N LYS A 86 -1.61 5.31 1.77
CA LYS A 86 -0.73 6.46 2.06
C LYS A 86 -0.90 7.06 3.47
N PRO A 87 -2.11 7.19 4.04
CA PRO A 87 -2.32 7.71 5.39
C PRO A 87 -1.66 6.85 6.47
N LYS A 88 -1.27 7.48 7.59
CA LYS A 88 -0.71 6.78 8.76
C LYS A 88 -1.77 5.86 9.38
N GLY A 89 -1.37 4.64 9.73
CA GLY A 89 -2.25 3.64 10.37
C GLY A 89 -2.99 2.71 9.40
N MET A 90 -2.96 2.98 8.08
CA MET A 90 -3.55 2.07 7.11
C MET A 90 -2.65 0.88 6.81
N THR A 91 -3.25 -0.32 6.79
CA THR A 91 -2.53 -1.57 6.55
C THR A 91 -3.19 -2.39 5.44
N LYS A 92 -2.40 -3.16 4.70
CA LYS A 92 -2.92 -4.08 3.66
C LYS A 92 -3.94 -5.08 4.24
N ASN A 93 -3.76 -5.48 5.49
CA ASN A 93 -4.68 -6.38 6.18
C ASN A 93 -6.03 -5.72 6.43
N LEU A 94 -6.05 -4.46 6.86
CA LEU A 94 -7.30 -3.71 7.06
C LEU A 94 -8.08 -3.56 5.76
N LEU A 95 -7.44 -3.12 4.68
CA LEU A 95 -8.08 -3.00 3.37
C LEU A 95 -8.56 -4.35 2.82
N TRP A 96 -7.81 -5.43 3.08
CA TRP A 96 -8.25 -6.78 2.73
C TRP A 96 -9.48 -7.22 3.54
N GLN A 97 -9.56 -6.88 4.83
CA GLN A 97 -10.74 -7.16 5.65
C GLN A 97 -11.98 -6.42 5.13
N GLU A 98 -11.83 -5.16 4.71
CA GLU A 98 -12.92 -4.39 4.10
C GLU A 98 -13.36 -5.00 2.76
N TYR A 99 -12.41 -5.35 1.90
CA TYR A 99 -12.67 -6.03 0.63
C TYR A 99 -13.38 -7.39 0.81
N THR A 100 -12.95 -8.21 1.77
CA THR A 100 -13.59 -9.49 2.07
C THR A 100 -14.98 -9.33 2.69
N GLN A 101 -15.20 -8.25 3.45
CA GLN A 101 -16.51 -7.92 3.98
C GLN A 101 -17.47 -7.46 2.88
N GLN A 102 -16.97 -6.75 1.87
CA GLN A 102 -17.77 -6.30 0.73
C GLN A 102 -18.07 -7.45 -0.26
N TYR A 103 -17.12 -8.35 -0.49
CA TYR A 103 -17.25 -9.46 -1.46
C TYR A 103 -16.99 -10.84 -0.84
N PRO A 104 -17.78 -11.28 0.15
CA PRO A 104 -17.48 -12.46 0.98
C PRO A 104 -17.43 -13.79 0.22
N ASN A 105 -18.09 -13.90 -0.93
CA ASN A 105 -18.08 -15.10 -1.77
C ASN A 105 -17.17 -14.97 -3.01
N ARG A 106 -16.62 -13.77 -3.27
CA ARG A 106 -15.85 -13.44 -4.47
C ARG A 106 -14.53 -12.74 -4.11
N CYS A 107 -14.01 -12.98 -2.91
CA CYS A 107 -12.78 -12.38 -2.42
C CYS A 107 -11.55 -13.28 -2.58
N TYR A 108 -10.41 -12.69 -2.93
CA TYR A 108 -9.10 -13.33 -2.84
C TYR A 108 -8.69 -13.63 -1.39
N SER A 109 -7.90 -14.69 -1.21
CA SER A 109 -7.18 -14.91 0.06
C SER A 109 -6.17 -13.78 0.31
N TYR A 110 -5.81 -13.56 1.57
CA TYR A 110 -4.87 -12.48 1.94
C TYR A 110 -3.54 -12.56 1.19
N SER A 111 -2.99 -13.77 1.02
CA SER A 111 -1.74 -14.00 0.27
C SER A 111 -1.89 -13.63 -1.22
N GLN A 112 -2.98 -14.08 -1.86
CA GLN A 112 -3.27 -13.73 -3.26
C GLN A 112 -3.50 -12.23 -3.44
N TYR A 113 -4.20 -11.58 -2.51
CA TYR A 113 -4.43 -10.14 -2.52
C TYR A 113 -3.10 -9.38 -2.48
N CYS A 114 -2.21 -9.74 -1.55
CA CYS A 114 -0.90 -9.12 -1.43
C CYS A 114 -0.03 -9.35 -2.66
N HIS A 115 -0.02 -10.57 -3.20
CA HIS A 115 0.75 -10.90 -4.40
C HIS A 115 0.28 -10.08 -5.61
N ARG A 116 -1.03 -9.99 -5.84
CA ARG A 116 -1.61 -9.22 -6.95
C ARG A 116 -1.34 -7.73 -6.82
N TYR A 117 -1.48 -7.17 -5.61
CA TYR A 117 -1.13 -5.77 -5.33
C TYR A 117 0.34 -5.48 -5.64
N LEU A 118 1.27 -6.34 -5.19
CA LEU A 118 2.70 -6.19 -5.48
C LEU A 118 3.01 -6.29 -6.97
N HIS A 119 2.34 -7.20 -7.68
CA HIS A 119 2.48 -7.33 -9.13
C HIS A 119 1.98 -6.07 -9.86
N TRP A 120 0.84 -5.52 -9.43
CA TRP A 120 0.35 -4.24 -9.95
C TRP A 120 1.34 -3.10 -9.66
N LEU A 121 1.90 -3.03 -8.45
CA LEU A 121 2.85 -1.99 -8.04
C LEU A 121 4.13 -2.00 -8.90
N LYS A 122 4.62 -3.19 -9.29
CA LYS A 122 5.77 -3.32 -10.20
C LYS A 122 5.50 -2.70 -11.57
N LYS A 123 4.27 -2.77 -12.08
CA LYS A 123 3.89 -2.17 -13.36
C LYS A 123 3.84 -0.64 -13.32
N GLN A 124 3.73 -0.04 -12.14
CA GLN A 124 3.68 1.42 -11.97
C GLN A 124 5.08 2.06 -11.94
N LYS A 125 6.15 1.29 -11.70
CA LYS A 125 7.51 1.82 -11.71
C LYS A 125 8.00 1.97 -13.15
N CYS A 126 7.78 3.14 -13.75
CA CYS A 126 8.46 3.53 -14.97
C CYS A 126 9.92 3.93 -14.65
N SER A 127 10.80 2.95 -14.43
CA SER A 127 12.24 3.22 -14.42
C SER A 127 12.75 3.23 -15.85
N MET A 128 13.01 4.40 -16.42
CA MET A 128 13.77 4.48 -17.68
C MET A 128 15.24 4.14 -17.37
N ARG A 129 15.59 2.85 -17.44
CA ARG A 129 16.99 2.42 -17.31
C ARG A 129 17.73 2.85 -18.58
N ARG A 130 18.32 4.04 -18.55
CA ARG A 130 19.19 4.52 -19.64
C ARG A 130 20.48 3.70 -19.60
N GLN A 131 20.71 2.90 -20.64
CA GLN A 131 22.01 2.26 -20.84
C GLN A 131 22.96 3.32 -21.41
N HIS A 132 24.07 3.58 -20.72
CA HIS A 132 25.13 4.45 -21.20
C HIS A 132 26.26 3.58 -21.69
N LYS A 133 26.54 3.61 -23.00
CA LYS A 133 27.76 3.00 -23.54
C LYS A 133 28.94 3.91 -23.17
N ALA A 134 30.06 3.32 -22.79
CA ALA A 134 31.27 4.09 -22.45
C ALA A 134 31.71 4.94 -23.65
N GLY A 135 32.00 6.23 -23.39
CA GLY A 135 32.46 7.18 -24.40
C GLY A 135 31.39 7.88 -25.24
N GLU A 136 30.10 7.50 -25.16
CA GLU A 136 29.05 8.14 -26.00
C GLU A 136 28.47 9.43 -25.41
N LYS A 137 28.37 9.53 -24.08
CA LYS A 137 27.69 10.65 -23.40
C LYS A 137 28.46 11.09 -22.17
N LEU A 138 28.75 12.39 -22.10
CA LEU A 138 29.27 13.08 -20.93
C LEU A 138 28.13 13.94 -20.36
N PHE A 139 27.86 13.78 -19.07
CA PHE A 139 26.96 14.67 -18.34
C PHE A 139 27.76 15.80 -17.75
N VAL A 140 27.31 17.03 -17.91
CA VAL A 140 28.01 18.23 -17.46
C VAL A 140 27.01 19.09 -16.71
N ASP A 141 27.39 19.57 -15.53
CA ASP A 141 26.58 20.47 -14.72
C ASP A 141 27.46 21.46 -13.93
N TYR A 142 26.88 22.59 -13.58
CA TYR A 142 27.45 23.53 -12.62
C TYR A 142 26.63 23.46 -11.34
N ALA A 143 27.28 23.49 -10.18
CA ALA A 143 26.57 23.42 -8.88
C ALA A 143 25.61 24.60 -8.61
N GLY A 144 25.60 25.62 -9.49
CA GLY A 144 24.75 26.81 -9.44
C GLY A 144 25.08 27.79 -8.31
N LYS A 145 25.68 27.31 -7.21
CA LYS A 145 26.16 28.12 -6.09
C LYS A 145 27.66 28.32 -6.19
N THR A 146 28.09 29.59 -6.14
CA THR A 146 29.49 29.97 -5.99
C THR A 146 29.98 29.69 -4.57
N MET A 147 31.17 29.09 -4.44
CA MET A 147 31.81 28.79 -3.15
C MET A 147 33.00 29.72 -2.88
N PRO A 148 33.20 30.20 -1.64
CA PRO A 148 34.37 31.00 -1.28
C PRO A 148 35.63 30.15 -1.18
N ILE A 149 36.69 30.57 -1.86
CA ILE A 149 38.06 30.03 -1.82
C ILE A 149 38.95 31.11 -1.23
N VAL A 150 39.70 30.76 -0.18
CA VAL A 150 40.62 31.67 0.50
C VAL A 150 42.03 31.45 -0.04
N TRP A 151 42.64 32.50 -0.58
CA TRP A 151 44.04 32.43 -1.02
C TRP A 151 44.99 32.52 0.18
N GLN A 152 45.74 31.45 0.44
CA GLN A 152 46.59 31.34 1.63
C GLN A 152 47.65 32.45 1.74
N ALA A 153 48.20 32.94 0.62
CA ALA A 153 49.29 33.93 0.66
C ALA A 153 48.83 35.40 0.83
N THR A 154 47.56 35.72 0.64
CA THR A 154 47.04 37.11 0.71
C THR A 154 45.79 37.26 1.55
N GLY A 155 45.19 36.15 2.02
CA GLY A 155 43.94 36.17 2.78
C GLY A 155 42.71 36.62 1.98
N LYS A 156 42.85 36.89 0.67
CA LYS A 156 41.75 37.33 -0.18
C LYS A 156 40.78 36.18 -0.44
N VAL A 157 39.49 36.44 -0.24
CA VAL A 157 38.41 35.51 -0.56
C VAL A 157 37.98 35.72 -2.01
N ARG A 158 37.91 34.65 -2.79
CA ARG A 158 37.40 34.63 -4.16
C ARG A 158 36.26 33.63 -4.27
N PHE A 159 35.28 33.91 -5.12
CA PHE A 159 34.18 33.00 -5.35
C PHE A 159 34.44 32.19 -6.62
N ALA A 160 34.33 30.86 -6.52
CA ALA A 160 34.47 29.93 -7.64
C ALA A 160 33.16 29.16 -7.87
N GLU A 161 32.86 28.86 -9.13
CA GLU A 161 31.75 27.99 -9.49
C GLU A 161 32.27 26.56 -9.62
N ILE A 162 31.58 25.59 -9.02
CA ILE A 162 31.99 24.19 -9.12
C ILE A 162 31.42 23.61 -10.41
N PHE A 163 32.32 23.24 -11.31
CA PHE A 163 32.02 22.49 -12.52
C PHE A 163 32.15 20.99 -12.24
N VAL A 164 31.15 20.21 -12.67
CA VAL A 164 31.17 18.75 -12.53
C VAL A 164 30.84 18.12 -13.87
N ALA A 165 31.68 17.18 -14.31
CA ALA A 165 31.43 16.35 -15.47
C ALA A 165 31.51 14.86 -15.10
N VAL A 166 30.54 14.06 -15.54
CA VAL A 166 30.45 12.63 -15.26
C VAL A 166 30.26 11.82 -16.53
N MET A 167 31.11 10.81 -16.73
CA MET A 167 30.91 9.82 -17.78
C MET A 167 29.92 8.74 -17.29
N GLY A 168 28.68 8.78 -17.78
CA GLY A 168 27.56 8.00 -17.21
C GLY A 168 27.67 6.47 -17.24
N ALA A 169 28.58 5.91 -18.05
CA ALA A 169 28.82 4.47 -18.10
C ALA A 169 29.84 3.99 -17.05
N LEU A 170 30.84 4.82 -16.77
CA LEU A 170 31.97 4.49 -15.90
C LEU A 170 31.88 5.17 -14.53
N ASN A 171 30.91 6.06 -14.33
CA ASN A 171 30.82 6.97 -13.17
C ASN A 171 32.13 7.75 -12.92
N TYR A 172 32.94 7.93 -13.95
CA TYR A 172 34.17 8.69 -13.86
C TYR A 172 33.84 10.17 -13.76
N THR A 173 34.17 10.77 -12.62
CA THR A 173 33.76 12.13 -12.24
C THR A 173 34.97 13.05 -12.28
N PHE A 174 34.86 14.11 -13.07
CA PHE A 174 35.81 15.22 -13.11
C PHE A 174 35.16 16.42 -12.43
N VAL A 175 35.91 17.08 -11.55
CA VAL A 175 35.46 18.28 -10.85
C VAL A 175 36.54 19.33 -11.01
N ASP A 176 36.12 20.53 -11.41
CA ASP A 176 37.00 21.69 -11.48
C ASP A 176 36.31 22.89 -10.80
N ALA A 177 37.12 23.80 -10.27
CA ALA A 177 36.68 25.03 -9.63
C ALA A 177 37.28 26.22 -10.37
N PRO A 178 36.84 26.49 -11.62
CA PRO A 178 37.31 27.65 -12.36
C PRO A 178 36.94 28.94 -11.61
N TYR A 179 37.92 29.83 -11.47
CA TYR A 179 37.70 31.17 -10.95
C TYR A 179 37.51 32.12 -12.14
N GLY A 180 36.30 32.66 -12.31
CA GLY A 180 36.02 33.67 -13.33
C GLY A 180 36.49 35.04 -12.87
N THR A 181 37.26 35.75 -13.70
CA THR A 181 37.29 37.22 -13.65
C THR A 181 35.95 37.67 -14.24
N LEU A 182 34.92 37.82 -13.41
CA LEU A 182 33.63 38.33 -13.85
C LEU A 182 33.81 39.77 -14.34
N CYS A 183 34.08 39.95 -15.64
CA CYS A 183 33.64 41.14 -16.35
C CYS A 183 32.11 41.13 -16.29
N LYS A 184 31.55 41.71 -15.22
CA LYS A 184 30.20 42.21 -15.24
C LYS A 184 30.19 43.43 -16.16
N THR A 185 30.20 43.25 -17.47
CA THR A 185 29.65 44.26 -18.37
C THR A 185 28.14 44.20 -18.19
N GLY A 186 27.66 44.97 -17.21
CA GLY A 186 26.25 45.26 -17.07
C GLY A 186 25.77 45.93 -18.36
N ALA A 187 24.89 45.26 -19.08
CA ALA A 187 23.99 45.92 -20.00
C ALA A 187 22.98 46.70 -19.16
N SER A 188 23.31 47.96 -18.88
CA SER A 188 22.35 49.00 -18.53
C SER A 188 22.22 49.91 -19.75
N GLY A 189 21.05 49.95 -20.36
CA GLY A 189 20.72 50.74 -21.55
C GLY A 189 19.73 50.02 -22.44
#